data_AF-A0A538LPM8-F1
#
_entry.id   AF-A0A538LPM8-F1
#
_cell.length_a   1.000
_cell.length_b   1.000
_cell.length_c   1.000
_cell.angle_alpha   90.00
_cell.angle_beta   90.00
_cell.angle_gamma   90.00
#
_symmetry.space_group_name_H-M   'P 1'
#
loop_
_entity.id
_entity.type
_entity.pdbx_description
1 polymer ?
#
loop_
_entity_poly.entity_id
_entity_poly.type
_entity_poly.pdbx_seq_one_letter_code
_entity_poly.pdbx_strand_id
1 'polypeptide(L)'
;MRDDHARHAIRGRQVVAGAAHTGRVHWRRVLAAAVIVFGVSAAAETASDALVADSAAALAVPVGVLAFSVDLFGEVFFAGLLERMVGQARYGAPEQGVLRVLRTLPYRRLILADVLVTGLVTVGTLALIVPGLVLFALLCLAAPIVNIEGLSALRAMRRSVQLVRHRFWLTFILVAVPFSIADWVVTAVQDAVHGEPLVIDIGARLVVMIVVAVATGLVQVELAYRLVEADAANQRP
;
A
#
# COMPACT_ATOMS: atom_id res chain seq x y z
N MET A 1 -3.96 18.10 -38.00
CA MET A 1 -4.79 16.98 -37.48
C MET A 1 -4.07 16.33 -36.30
N ARG A 2 -3.72 17.14 -35.29
CA ARG A 2 -2.80 16.79 -34.20
C ARG A 2 -3.33 17.39 -32.90
N ASP A 3 -4.63 17.23 -32.70
CA ASP A 3 -5.39 17.71 -31.55
C ASP A 3 -6.27 16.53 -31.14
N ASP A 4 -5.97 15.90 -29.98
CA ASP A 4 -6.93 15.14 -29.14
C ASP A 4 -6.29 14.26 -28.03
N HIS A 5 -4.96 14.22 -27.88
CA HIS A 5 -4.33 13.44 -26.81
C HIS A 5 -4.29 14.14 -25.43
N ALA A 6 -4.79 15.38 -25.32
CA ALA A 6 -4.62 16.21 -24.13
C ALA A 6 -5.89 16.40 -23.29
N ARG A 7 -6.85 15.46 -23.33
CA ARG A 7 -8.03 15.45 -22.42
C ARG A 7 -8.28 14.07 -21.83
N HIS A 8 -7.23 13.36 -21.43
CA HIS A 8 -7.38 12.03 -20.85
C HIS A 8 -8.08 12.11 -19.49
N ALA A 9 -9.41 11.97 -19.51
CA ALA A 9 -10.15 11.47 -18.36
C ALA A 9 -9.43 10.20 -17.90
N ILE A 10 -8.86 10.20 -16.69
CA ILE A 10 -8.26 9.00 -16.11
C ILE A 10 -9.38 7.95 -16.06
N ARG A 11 -9.33 6.97 -16.96
CA ARG A 11 -10.29 5.87 -16.99
C ARG A 11 -9.74 4.78 -16.09
N GLY A 12 -10.53 4.30 -15.12
CA GLY A 12 -10.11 3.26 -14.17
C GLY A 12 -9.51 2.02 -14.84
N ARG A 13 -10.02 1.63 -16.02
CA ARG A 13 -9.48 0.52 -16.82
C ARG A 13 -8.01 0.70 -17.21
N GLN A 14 -7.56 1.93 -17.46
CA GLN A 14 -6.16 2.19 -17.79
C GLN A 14 -5.25 2.11 -16.56
N VAL A 15 -5.76 2.47 -15.37
CA VAL A 15 -5.04 2.30 -14.10
C VAL A 15 -4.81 0.81 -13.83
N VAL A 16 -5.87 0.01 -13.93
CA VAL A 16 -5.79 -1.45 -13.71
C VAL A 16 -4.91 -2.12 -14.77
N ALA A 17 -5.03 -1.72 -16.05
CA ALA A 17 -4.18 -2.28 -17.11
C ALA A 17 -2.69 -1.91 -16.94
N GLY A 18 -2.39 -0.68 -16.50
CA GLY A 18 -1.03 -0.24 -16.19
C GLY A 18 -0.44 -1.01 -15.01
N ALA A 19 -1.20 -1.14 -13.92
CA ALA A 19 -0.84 -1.96 -12.77
C ALA A 19 -0.56 -3.42 -13.17
N ALA A 20 -1.46 -4.04 -13.95
CA ALA A 20 -1.30 -5.41 -14.41
C ALA A 20 -0.08 -5.60 -15.33
N HIS A 21 0.22 -4.65 -16.20
CA HIS A 21 1.39 -4.70 -17.06
C HIS A 21 2.69 -4.64 -16.23
N THR A 22 2.79 -3.69 -15.30
CA THR A 22 3.96 -3.57 -14.40
C THR A 22 4.16 -4.83 -13.57
N GLY A 23 3.07 -5.34 -12.98
CA GLY A 23 3.08 -6.59 -12.22
C GLY A 23 3.58 -7.77 -13.05
N ARG A 24 3.20 -7.88 -14.32
CA ARG A 24 3.66 -8.95 -15.23
C ARG A 24 5.13 -8.80 -15.64
N VAL A 25 5.61 -7.60 -15.92
CA VAL A 25 7.00 -7.39 -16.38
C VAL A 25 8.00 -7.66 -15.24
N HIS A 26 7.66 -7.27 -14.00
CA HIS A 26 8.55 -7.39 -12.84
C HIS A 26 8.15 -8.50 -11.87
N TRP A 27 7.29 -9.44 -12.30
CA TRP A 27 6.60 -10.40 -11.43
C TRP A 27 7.53 -11.17 -10.49
N ARG A 28 8.72 -11.57 -10.96
CA ARG A 28 9.69 -12.34 -10.15
C ARG A 28 10.23 -11.53 -8.98
N ARG A 29 10.49 -10.24 -9.18
CA ARG A 29 11.04 -9.36 -8.14
C ARG A 29 9.94 -8.95 -7.16
N VAL A 30 8.75 -8.64 -7.68
CA VAL A 30 7.56 -8.37 -6.85
C VAL A 30 7.27 -9.58 -5.97
N LEU A 31 7.18 -10.77 -6.56
CA LEU A 31 6.87 -12.00 -5.83
C LEU A 31 7.96 -12.35 -4.83
N ALA A 32 9.24 -12.28 -5.20
CA ALA A 32 10.33 -12.57 -4.26
C ALA A 32 10.32 -11.62 -3.05
N ALA A 33 10.14 -10.31 -3.29
CA ALA A 33 10.05 -9.35 -2.20
C ALA A 33 8.79 -9.55 -1.35
N ALA A 34 7.63 -9.79 -1.99
CA ALA A 34 6.38 -10.05 -1.30
C ALA A 34 6.49 -11.31 -0.42
N VAL A 35 7.03 -12.41 -0.95
CA VAL A 35 7.27 -13.65 -0.19
C VAL A 35 8.18 -13.41 1.01
N ILE A 36 9.26 -12.64 0.85
CA ILE A 36 10.17 -12.34 1.96
C ILE A 36 9.47 -11.48 3.01
N VAL A 37 8.82 -10.39 2.60
CA VAL A 37 8.19 -9.43 3.50
C VAL A 37 7.00 -10.04 4.21
N PHE A 38 6.01 -10.49 3.45
CA PHE A 38 4.78 -11.06 4.00
C PHE A 38 5.03 -12.43 4.65
N GLY A 39 6.08 -13.16 4.25
CA GLY A 39 6.47 -14.40 4.92
C GLY A 39 7.01 -14.13 6.33
N VAL A 40 7.81 -13.07 6.48
CA VAL A 40 8.28 -12.63 7.80
C VAL A 40 7.12 -12.06 8.63
N SER A 41 6.23 -11.25 8.05
CA SER A 41 5.02 -10.77 8.74
C SER A 41 4.14 -11.94 9.21
N ALA A 42 3.81 -12.88 8.31
CA ALA A 42 2.98 -14.06 8.65
C ALA A 42 3.58 -14.89 9.78
N ALA A 43 4.91 -15.12 9.73
CA ALA A 43 5.60 -15.87 10.76
C ALA A 43 5.63 -15.10 12.10
N ALA A 44 5.83 -13.78 12.05
CA ALA A 44 5.83 -12.93 13.24
C ALA A 44 4.46 -12.86 13.90
N GLU A 45 3.39 -12.73 13.11
CA GLU A 45 2.00 -12.79 13.60
C GLU A 45 1.68 -14.14 14.23
N THR A 46 1.97 -15.24 13.53
CA THR A 46 1.69 -16.59 14.03
C THR A 46 2.46 -16.87 15.33
N ALA A 47 3.73 -16.45 15.39
CA ALA A 47 4.53 -16.56 16.61
C ALA A 47 4.00 -15.65 17.72
N SER A 48 3.55 -14.44 17.39
CA SER A 48 2.93 -13.50 18.32
C SER A 48 1.66 -14.10 18.92
N ASP A 49 0.76 -14.64 18.10
CA ASP A 49 -0.50 -15.25 18.54
C ASP A 49 -0.25 -16.42 19.49
N ALA A 50 0.70 -17.30 19.14
CA ALA A 50 1.09 -18.43 19.98
C ALA A 50 1.70 -17.99 21.32
N LEU A 51 2.57 -16.97 21.30
CA LEU A 51 3.20 -16.44 22.51
C LEU A 51 2.22 -15.67 23.40
N VAL A 52 1.30 -14.90 22.82
CA VAL A 52 0.26 -14.16 23.56
C VAL A 52 -0.70 -15.12 24.23
N ALA A 53 -1.08 -16.22 23.58
CA ALA A 53 -1.94 -17.24 24.15
C ALA A 53 -1.35 -17.94 25.39
N ASP A 54 -0.02 -18.11 25.43
CA ASP A 54 0.69 -18.83 26.49
C ASP A 54 1.34 -17.90 27.56
N SER A 55 1.35 -16.59 27.33
CA SER A 55 2.10 -15.64 28.18
C SER A 55 1.25 -14.91 29.21
N ALA A 56 1.90 -14.52 30.32
CA ALA A 56 1.34 -13.56 31.26
C ALA A 56 1.13 -12.21 30.55
N ALA A 57 0.07 -11.48 30.92
CA ALA A 57 -0.31 -10.20 30.31
C ALA A 57 0.84 -9.16 30.17
N ALA A 58 1.88 -9.27 31.00
CA ALA A 58 3.07 -8.43 30.94
C ALA A 58 3.95 -8.62 29.68
N LEU A 59 3.94 -9.81 29.06
CA LEU A 59 4.72 -10.10 27.85
C LEU A 59 3.92 -9.91 26.56
N ALA A 60 2.58 -9.90 26.63
CA ALA A 60 1.72 -9.68 25.48
C ALA A 60 1.97 -8.31 24.82
N VAL A 61 2.16 -7.26 25.62
CA VAL A 61 2.41 -5.90 25.12
C VAL A 61 3.71 -5.80 24.31
N PRO A 62 4.90 -6.15 24.84
CA PRO A 62 6.13 -6.05 24.07
C PRO A 62 6.15 -6.97 22.83
N VAL A 63 5.54 -8.16 22.90
CA VAL A 63 5.42 -9.07 21.74
C VAL A 63 4.56 -8.43 20.65
N GLY A 64 3.40 -7.90 21.00
CA GLY A 64 2.52 -7.22 20.05
C GLY A 64 3.16 -5.98 19.42
N VAL A 65 3.91 -5.20 20.20
CA VAL A 65 4.66 -4.03 19.68
C VAL A 65 5.73 -4.46 18.67
N LEU A 66 6.44 -5.56 18.93
CA LEU A 66 7.43 -6.08 17.98
C LEU A 66 6.78 -6.58 16.69
N ALA A 67 5.70 -7.35 16.79
CA ALA A 67 4.96 -7.84 15.63
C ALA A 67 4.43 -6.68 14.77
N PHE A 68 3.79 -5.69 15.39
CA PHE A 68 3.33 -4.47 14.72
C PHE A 68 4.47 -3.71 14.04
N SER A 69 5.64 -3.65 14.67
CA SER A 69 6.81 -2.95 14.10
C SER A 69 7.35 -3.67 12.86
N VAL A 70 7.36 -5.00 12.87
CA VAL A 70 7.76 -5.81 11.71
C VAL A 70 6.80 -5.57 10.55
N ASP A 71 5.50 -5.58 10.83
CA ASP A 71 4.48 -5.41 9.80
C ASP A 71 4.51 -4.01 9.18
N LEU A 72 4.56 -2.97 10.02
CA LEU A 72 4.69 -1.58 9.60
C LEU A 72 5.93 -1.35 8.71
N PHE A 73 7.06 -1.96 9.08
CA PHE A 73 8.28 -1.86 8.28
C PHE A 73 8.15 -2.60 6.94
N GLY A 74 7.51 -3.78 6.96
CA GLY A 74 7.24 -4.59 5.79
C GLY A 74 6.38 -3.85 4.78
N GLU A 75 5.26 -3.27 5.22
CA GLU A 75 4.34 -2.50 4.38
C GLU A 75 5.04 -1.31 3.72
N VAL A 76 5.76 -0.50 4.52
CA VAL A 76 6.51 0.67 4.03
C VAL A 76 7.56 0.28 2.99
N PHE A 77 8.30 -0.80 3.25
CA PHE A 77 9.31 -1.30 2.31
C PHE A 77 8.68 -1.80 1.01
N PHE A 78 7.61 -2.59 1.12
CA PHE A 78 6.91 -3.14 -0.03
C PHE A 78 6.27 -2.05 -0.90
N ALA A 79 5.62 -1.06 -0.29
CA ALA A 79 5.08 0.11 -0.98
C ALA A 79 6.17 0.87 -1.75
N GLY A 80 7.30 1.18 -1.09
CA GLY A 80 8.43 1.86 -1.73
C GLY A 80 9.09 1.05 -2.87
N LEU A 81 9.03 -0.29 -2.80
CA LEU A 81 9.48 -1.16 -3.88
C LEU A 81 8.53 -1.13 -5.08
N LEU A 82 7.21 -1.24 -4.84
CA LEU A 82 6.19 -1.15 -5.89
C LEU A 82 6.27 0.19 -6.63
N GLU A 83 6.44 1.29 -5.90
CA GLU A 83 6.63 2.62 -6.46
C GLU A 83 7.79 2.67 -7.47
N ARG A 84 8.95 2.11 -7.11
CA ARG A 84 10.10 2.08 -8.01
C ARG A 84 9.88 1.19 -9.22
N MET A 85 9.19 0.06 -9.05
CA MET A 85 8.88 -0.83 -10.17
C MET A 85 7.91 -0.19 -11.15
N VAL A 86 6.88 0.52 -10.67
CA VAL A 86 5.99 1.30 -11.52
C VAL A 86 6.74 2.46 -12.18
N GLY A 87 7.61 3.16 -11.44
CA GLY A 87 8.48 4.20 -11.99
C GLY A 87 9.41 3.69 -13.10
N GLN A 88 9.98 2.49 -12.94
CA GLN A 88 10.78 1.82 -13.97
C GLN A 88 9.96 1.46 -15.21
N ALA A 89 8.78 0.87 -15.01
CA ALA A 89 7.89 0.49 -16.10
C ALA A 89 7.36 1.70 -16.89
N ARG A 90 7.16 2.84 -16.24
CA ARG A 90 6.58 4.05 -16.83
C ARG A 90 7.60 5.00 -17.44
N TYR A 91 8.76 5.17 -16.80
CA TYR A 91 9.79 6.15 -17.22
C TYR A 91 11.11 5.52 -17.67
N GLY A 92 11.21 4.19 -17.72
CA GLY A 92 12.44 3.51 -18.13
C GLY A 92 13.61 3.77 -17.18
N ALA A 93 13.33 4.08 -15.91
CA ALA A 93 14.37 4.33 -14.91
C ALA A 93 15.30 3.11 -14.78
N PRO A 94 16.60 3.30 -14.52
CA PRO A 94 17.56 2.19 -14.47
C PRO A 94 17.17 1.15 -13.42
N GLU A 95 17.47 -0.13 -13.71
CA GLU A 95 17.21 -1.24 -12.80
C GLU A 95 18.00 -1.05 -11.49
N GLN A 96 17.29 -0.86 -10.39
CA GLN A 96 17.87 -0.79 -9.06
C GLN A 96 17.61 -2.09 -8.30
N GLY A 97 18.66 -2.72 -7.79
CA GLY A 97 18.54 -3.93 -6.98
C GLY A 97 17.77 -3.68 -5.67
N VAL A 98 17.05 -4.71 -5.20
CA VAL A 98 16.20 -4.69 -3.99
C VAL A 98 16.94 -4.12 -2.77
N LEU A 99 18.21 -4.48 -2.59
CA LEU A 99 19.06 -3.99 -1.49
C LEU A 99 19.37 -2.49 -1.58
N ARG A 100 19.46 -1.94 -2.80
CA ARG A 100 19.69 -0.51 -3.03
C ARG A 100 18.40 0.28 -2.79
N VAL A 101 17.25 -0.31 -3.11
CA VAL A 101 15.93 0.22 -2.74
C VAL A 101 15.81 0.31 -1.21
N LEU A 102 16.14 -0.78 -0.51
CA LEU A 102 16.16 -0.84 0.95
C LEU A 102 17.11 0.20 1.58
N ARG A 103 18.14 0.70 0.89
CA ARG A 103 19.05 1.72 1.48
C ARG A 103 18.72 3.16 1.12
N THR A 104 17.88 3.41 0.12
CA THR A 104 17.67 4.75 -0.44
C THR A 104 16.26 5.28 -0.24
N LEU A 105 15.36 4.49 0.36
CA LEU A 105 14.03 4.96 0.71
C LEU A 105 14.09 5.95 1.89
N PRO A 106 13.32 7.05 1.84
CA PRO A 106 13.25 8.00 2.95
C PRO A 106 12.35 7.43 4.07
N TYR A 107 12.81 6.37 4.74
CA TYR A 107 12.07 5.63 5.78
C TYR A 107 11.41 6.55 6.81
N ARG A 108 12.13 7.56 7.30
CA ARG A 108 11.59 8.49 8.30
C ARG A 108 10.35 9.22 7.80
N ARG A 109 10.29 9.56 6.50
CA ARG A 109 9.15 10.27 5.93
C ARG A 109 8.01 9.32 5.57
N LEU A 110 8.31 8.12 5.08
CA LEU A 110 7.29 7.11 4.78
C LEU A 110 6.65 6.61 6.07
N ILE A 111 7.43 6.18 7.06
CA ILE A 111 6.92 5.72 8.36
C ILE A 111 6.11 6.82 9.03
N LEU A 112 6.57 8.08 8.99
CA LEU A 112 5.82 9.19 9.57
C LEU A 112 4.51 9.45 8.82
N ALA A 113 4.53 9.44 7.48
CA ALA A 113 3.32 9.62 6.68
C ALA A 113 2.33 8.48 6.95
N ASP A 114 2.82 7.25 6.98
CA ASP A 114 2.04 6.05 7.24
C ASP A 114 1.40 6.09 8.62
N VAL A 115 2.19 6.25 9.69
CA VAL A 115 1.68 6.35 11.07
C VAL A 115 0.68 7.49 11.24
N LEU A 116 0.90 8.64 10.61
CA LEU A 116 -0.05 9.77 10.67
C LEU A 116 -1.35 9.47 9.94
N VAL A 117 -1.28 8.86 8.75
CA VAL A 117 -2.46 8.50 7.96
C VAL A 117 -3.24 7.41 8.68
N THR A 118 -2.57 6.33 9.09
CA THR A 118 -3.16 5.23 9.84
C THR A 118 -3.79 5.72 11.13
N GLY A 119 -3.09 6.54 11.92
CA GLY A 119 -3.65 7.12 13.14
C GLY A 119 -4.90 7.98 12.88
N LEU A 120 -4.88 8.82 11.85
CA LEU A 120 -6.02 9.68 11.52
C LEU A 120 -7.22 8.89 10.97
N VAL A 121 -6.96 7.88 10.13
CA VAL A 121 -7.99 6.96 9.62
C VAL A 121 -8.59 6.16 10.76
N THR A 122 -7.78 5.58 11.65
CA THR A 122 -8.24 4.83 12.82
C THR A 122 -9.10 5.68 13.73
N VAL A 123 -8.66 6.88 14.11
CA VAL A 123 -9.46 7.81 14.92
C VAL A 123 -10.75 8.20 14.19
N GLY A 124 -10.66 8.44 12.88
CA GLY A 124 -11.82 8.71 12.03
C GLY A 124 -12.85 7.60 12.08
N THR A 125 -12.42 6.35 11.82
CA THR A 125 -13.25 5.14 11.82
C THR A 125 -13.86 4.87 13.19
N LEU A 126 -13.10 5.04 14.27
CA LEU A 126 -13.58 4.88 15.65
C LEU A 126 -14.64 5.91 16.03
N ALA A 127 -14.51 7.16 15.53
CA ALA A 127 -15.52 8.17 15.74
C ALA A 127 -16.80 7.84 14.93
N LEU A 128 -16.65 7.59 13.62
CA LEU A 128 -17.70 7.05 12.75
C LEU A 128 -17.04 6.34 11.55
N ILE A 129 -17.62 5.23 11.08
CA ILE A 129 -17.07 4.46 9.94
C ILE A 129 -16.93 5.32 8.67
N VAL A 130 -17.91 6.18 8.39
CA VAL A 130 -17.95 7.04 7.19
C VAL A 130 -16.76 8.02 7.11
N PRO A 131 -16.47 8.87 8.13
CA PRO A 131 -15.32 9.76 8.07
C PRO A 131 -13.97 9.03 8.01
N GLY A 132 -13.84 7.86 8.64
CA GLY A 132 -12.65 7.01 8.47
C GLY A 132 -12.41 6.65 7.00
N LEU A 133 -13.45 6.19 6.31
CA LEU A 133 -13.37 5.80 4.91
C LEU A 133 -13.11 6.99 3.97
N VAL A 134 -13.67 8.16 4.28
CA VAL A 134 -13.40 9.40 3.54
C VAL A 134 -11.94 9.83 3.72
N LEU A 135 -11.43 9.80 4.95
CA LEU A 135 -10.03 10.12 5.25
C LEU A 135 -9.08 9.16 4.53
N PHE A 136 -9.39 7.86 4.53
CA PHE A 136 -8.62 6.86 3.82
C PHE A 136 -8.54 7.17 2.32
N ALA A 137 -9.68 7.39 1.67
CA ALA A 137 -9.71 7.71 0.25
C ALA A 137 -8.92 8.99 -0.08
N LEU A 138 -8.99 10.01 0.78
CA LEU A 138 -8.27 11.28 0.58
C LEU A 138 -6.76 11.16 0.82
N LEU A 139 -6.31 10.25 1.69
CA LEU A 139 -4.94 10.18 2.17
C LEU A 139 -4.16 8.95 1.69
N CYS A 140 -4.81 7.99 1.04
CA CYS A 140 -4.15 6.77 0.55
C CYS A 140 -2.99 7.09 -0.41
N LEU A 141 -3.01 8.21 -1.12
CA LEU A 141 -1.93 8.59 -2.04
C LEU A 141 -0.78 9.36 -1.37
N ALA A 142 -0.86 9.65 -0.06
CA ALA A 142 0.15 10.43 0.63
C ALA A 142 1.54 9.78 0.59
N ALA A 143 1.64 8.46 0.84
CA ALA A 143 2.90 7.73 0.79
C ALA A 143 3.54 7.75 -0.63
N PRO A 144 2.82 7.41 -1.71
CA PRO A 144 3.31 7.60 -3.07
C PRO A 144 3.75 9.02 -3.38
N ILE A 145 3.01 10.03 -2.94
CA ILE A 145 3.34 11.43 -3.19
C ILE A 145 4.63 11.86 -2.46
N VAL A 146 4.89 11.35 -1.25
CA VAL A 146 6.17 11.59 -0.53
C VAL A 146 7.35 11.16 -1.41
N ASN A 147 7.26 10.02 -2.07
CA ASN A 147 8.34 9.48 -2.89
C ASN A 147 8.41 10.13 -4.28
N ILE A 148 7.25 10.33 -4.94
CA ILE A 148 7.16 10.93 -6.29
C ILE A 148 7.60 12.41 -6.27
N GLU A 149 7.05 13.21 -5.36
CA GLU A 149 7.29 14.66 -5.30
C GLU A 149 8.39 15.03 -4.28
N GLY A 150 8.94 14.07 -3.53
CA GLY A 150 10.01 14.32 -2.54
C GLY A 150 9.56 15.16 -1.34
N LEU A 151 8.25 15.25 -1.09
CA LEU A 151 7.66 16.11 -0.08
C LEU A 151 7.86 15.59 1.36
N SER A 152 7.61 16.44 2.35
CA SER A 152 7.47 16.00 3.75
C SER A 152 6.08 15.40 3.98
N ALA A 153 5.93 14.52 4.99
CA ALA A 153 4.68 13.81 5.28
C ALA A 153 3.44 14.72 5.26
N LEU A 154 3.45 15.82 6.03
CA LEU A 154 2.33 16.76 6.08
C LEU A 154 2.03 17.46 4.75
N ARG A 155 3.06 17.81 3.97
CA ARG A 155 2.87 18.43 2.65
C ARG A 155 2.30 17.42 1.67
N ALA A 156 2.78 16.17 1.71
CA ALA A 156 2.27 15.08 0.90
C ALA A 156 0.81 14.73 1.22
N MET A 157 0.42 14.74 2.50
CA MET A 157 -0.99 14.55 2.90
C MET A 157 -1.89 15.65 2.33
N ARG A 158 -1.52 16.93 2.50
CA ARG A 158 -2.28 18.05 1.92
C ARG A 158 -2.36 17.95 0.40
N ARG A 159 -1.26 17.58 -0.24
CA ARG A 159 -1.19 17.34 -1.69
C ARG A 159 -2.10 16.20 -2.13
N SER A 160 -2.12 15.08 -1.40
CA SER A 160 -3.04 13.96 -1.62
C SER A 160 -4.49 14.41 -1.60
N VAL A 161 -4.89 15.17 -0.56
CA VAL A 161 -6.25 15.72 -0.45
C VAL A 161 -6.59 16.61 -1.65
N GLN A 162 -5.68 17.46 -2.09
CA GLN A 162 -5.90 18.36 -3.25
C GLN A 162 -6.11 17.58 -4.56
N LEU A 163 -5.30 16.54 -4.80
CA LEU A 163 -5.39 15.70 -5.99
C LEU A 163 -6.65 14.83 -5.96
N VAL A 164 -6.95 14.21 -4.82
CA VAL A 164 -8.08 13.29 -4.68
C VAL A 164 -9.42 14.00 -4.62
N ARG A 165 -9.54 15.17 -3.97
CA ARG A 165 -10.87 15.80 -3.74
C ARG A 165 -11.67 16.00 -5.04
N HIS A 166 -11.00 16.34 -6.14
CA HIS A 166 -11.66 16.60 -7.43
C HIS A 166 -12.05 15.30 -8.16
N ARG A 167 -11.48 14.17 -7.76
CA ARG A 167 -11.69 12.84 -8.36
C ARG A 167 -11.99 11.79 -7.29
N PHE A 168 -12.68 12.21 -6.23
CA PHE A 168 -12.90 11.42 -5.02
C PHE A 168 -13.52 10.06 -5.35
N TRP A 169 -14.57 10.04 -6.17
CA TRP A 169 -15.26 8.81 -6.57
C TRP A 169 -14.36 7.81 -7.28
N LEU A 170 -13.43 8.29 -8.11
CA LEU A 170 -12.51 7.42 -8.81
C LEU A 170 -11.54 6.75 -7.83
N THR A 171 -10.93 7.54 -6.93
CA THR A 171 -10.02 7.01 -5.90
C THR A 171 -10.76 6.09 -4.93
N PHE A 172 -11.98 6.46 -4.54
CA PHE A 172 -12.82 5.66 -3.67
C PHE A 172 -13.13 4.29 -4.28
N ILE A 173 -13.58 4.24 -5.54
CA ILE A 173 -13.93 2.99 -6.21
C ILE A 173 -12.70 2.16 -6.57
N LEU A 174 -11.56 2.78 -6.91
CA LEU A 174 -10.36 2.04 -7.33
C LEU A 174 -9.45 1.62 -6.18
N VAL A 175 -9.51 2.29 -5.03
CA VAL A 175 -8.59 2.03 -3.92
C VAL A 175 -9.37 1.68 -2.66
N ALA A 176 -10.28 2.54 -2.18
CA ALA A 176 -10.99 2.31 -0.91
C ALA A 176 -11.86 1.05 -0.95
N VAL A 177 -12.67 0.88 -1.99
CA VAL A 177 -13.55 -0.29 -2.11
C VAL A 177 -12.75 -1.60 -2.23
N PRO A 178 -11.76 -1.73 -3.14
CA PRO A 178 -10.94 -2.95 -3.21
C PRO A 178 -10.14 -3.21 -1.95
N PHE A 179 -9.62 -2.16 -1.29
CA PHE A 179 -8.89 -2.30 -0.03
C PHE A 179 -9.81 -2.85 1.08
N SER A 180 -11.01 -2.30 1.23
CA SER A 180 -11.98 -2.84 2.19
C SER A 180 -12.34 -4.28 1.86
N ILE A 181 -12.67 -4.61 0.62
CA ILE A 181 -12.97 -5.99 0.22
C ILE A 181 -11.79 -6.92 0.53
N ALA A 182 -10.56 -6.46 0.27
CA ALA A 182 -9.37 -7.25 0.52
C ALA A 182 -9.16 -7.53 2.01
N ASP A 183 -9.39 -6.54 2.88
CA ASP A 183 -9.36 -6.71 4.34
C ASP A 183 -10.36 -7.80 4.79
N TRP A 184 -11.61 -7.72 4.32
CA TRP A 184 -12.61 -8.76 4.56
C TRP A 184 -12.17 -10.15 4.09
N VAL A 185 -11.50 -10.23 2.93
CA VAL A 185 -10.99 -11.50 2.39
C VAL A 185 -9.85 -12.05 3.25
N VAL A 186 -8.93 -11.19 3.71
CA VAL A 186 -7.84 -11.58 4.61
C VAL A 186 -8.41 -12.15 5.90
N THR A 187 -9.33 -11.43 6.56
CA THR A 187 -9.96 -11.90 7.81
C THR A 187 -10.72 -13.20 7.60
N ALA A 188 -11.53 -13.31 6.54
CA ALA A 188 -12.27 -14.53 6.26
C ALA A 188 -11.36 -15.76 6.05
N VAL A 189 -10.19 -15.56 5.44
CA VAL A 189 -9.21 -16.64 5.27
C VAL A 189 -8.49 -16.96 6.57
N GLN A 190 -8.14 -15.94 7.37
CA GLN A 190 -7.56 -16.15 8.69
C GLN A 190 -8.49 -16.98 9.58
N ASP A 191 -9.78 -16.64 9.62
CA ASP A 191 -10.79 -17.37 10.39
C ASP A 191 -10.99 -18.80 9.88
N ALA A 192 -10.97 -18.99 8.56
CA ALA A 192 -11.19 -20.31 7.94
C ALA A 192 -10.03 -21.29 8.15
N VAL A 193 -8.80 -20.79 8.31
CA VAL A 193 -7.59 -21.61 8.48
C VAL A 193 -7.16 -21.67 9.95
N HIS A 194 -7.84 -20.94 10.83
CA HIS A 194 -7.58 -20.97 12.26
C HIS A 194 -7.76 -22.39 12.83
N GLY A 195 -6.68 -22.94 13.41
CA GLY A 195 -6.65 -24.30 13.97
C GLY A 195 -6.11 -25.38 13.03
N GLU A 196 -5.80 -25.05 11.78
CA GLU A 196 -5.07 -25.95 10.87
C GLU A 196 -3.58 -26.08 11.26
N PRO A 197 -2.85 -27.10 10.76
CA PRO A 197 -1.41 -27.21 10.96
C PRO A 197 -0.67 -25.92 10.56
N LEU A 198 0.36 -25.56 11.34
CA LEU A 198 1.13 -24.32 11.19
C LEU A 198 1.56 -24.00 9.74
N VAL A 199 1.93 -25.02 8.97
CA VAL A 199 2.34 -24.86 7.56
C VAL A 199 1.20 -24.40 6.66
N ILE A 200 -0.03 -24.89 6.90
CA ILE A 200 -1.22 -24.54 6.12
C ILE A 200 -1.68 -23.13 6.49
N ASP A 201 -1.71 -22.79 7.78
CA ASP A 201 -2.06 -21.45 8.26
C ASP A 201 -1.13 -20.37 7.71
N ILE A 202 0.19 -20.52 7.90
CA ILE A 202 1.17 -19.58 7.36
C ILE A 202 1.07 -19.52 5.82
N GLY A 203 0.96 -20.67 5.16
CA GLY A 203 0.89 -20.75 3.70
C GLY A 203 -0.31 -20.02 3.11
N ALA A 204 -1.50 -20.26 3.66
CA ALA A 204 -2.74 -19.63 3.17
C ALA A 204 -2.75 -18.12 3.42
N ARG A 205 -2.37 -17.67 4.62
CA ARG A 205 -2.25 -16.24 4.96
C ARG A 205 -1.25 -15.54 4.05
N LEU A 206 -0.07 -16.13 3.86
CA LEU A 206 0.98 -15.59 3.00
C LEU A 206 0.49 -15.38 1.56
N VAL A 207 -0.18 -16.37 0.98
CA VAL A 207 -0.69 -16.30 -0.39
C VAL A 207 -1.69 -15.15 -0.53
N VAL A 208 -2.63 -15.03 0.40
CA VAL A 208 -3.67 -13.98 0.35
C VAL A 208 -3.06 -12.61 0.55
N MET A 209 -2.16 -12.43 1.52
CA MET A 209 -1.47 -11.16 1.75
C MET A 209 -0.68 -10.71 0.52
N ILE A 210 0.08 -11.62 -0.12
CA ILE A 210 0.83 -11.29 -1.34
C ILE A 210 -0.13 -10.82 -2.44
N VAL A 211 -1.20 -11.57 -2.69
CA VAL A 211 -2.15 -11.25 -3.77
C VAL A 211 -2.81 -9.90 -3.53
N VAL A 212 -3.31 -9.69 -2.31
CA VAL A 212 -3.96 -8.45 -1.88
C VAL A 212 -3.01 -7.27 -2.00
N ALA A 213 -1.84 -7.34 -1.36
CA ALA A 213 -0.91 -6.22 -1.29
C ALA A 213 -0.35 -5.84 -2.67
N VAL A 214 -0.06 -6.83 -3.53
CA VAL A 214 0.36 -6.56 -4.91
C VAL A 214 -0.75 -5.87 -5.68
N ALA A 215 -1.99 -6.36 -5.58
CA ALA A 215 -3.13 -5.81 -6.32
C ALA A 215 -3.45 -4.37 -5.88
N THR A 216 -3.59 -4.13 -4.58
CA THR A 216 -3.93 -2.81 -4.03
C THR A 216 -2.78 -1.82 -4.22
N GLY A 217 -1.55 -2.22 -3.89
CA GLY A 217 -0.37 -1.36 -4.00
C GLY A 217 -0.07 -0.92 -5.41
N LEU A 218 -0.14 -1.81 -6.42
CA LEU A 218 0.10 -1.43 -7.81
C LEU A 218 -0.96 -0.45 -8.33
N VAL A 219 -2.23 -0.65 -7.97
CA VAL A 219 -3.33 0.25 -8.36
C VAL A 219 -3.15 1.62 -7.72
N GLN A 220 -2.81 1.68 -6.43
CA GLN A 220 -2.57 2.91 -5.68
C GLN A 220 -1.41 3.73 -6.25
N VAL A 221 -0.28 3.07 -6.52
CA VAL A 221 0.90 3.72 -7.11
C VAL A 221 0.63 4.24 -8.51
N GLU A 222 0.01 3.42 -9.38
CA GLU A 222 -0.31 3.81 -10.75
C GLU A 222 -1.33 4.98 -10.78
N LEU A 223 -2.29 4.99 -9.85
CA LEU A 223 -3.23 6.08 -9.68
C LEU A 223 -2.51 7.36 -9.22
N ALA A 224 -1.58 7.27 -8.28
CA ALA A 224 -0.80 8.41 -7.79
C ALA A 224 -0.02 9.08 -8.95
N TYR A 225 0.73 8.30 -9.73
CA TYR A 225 1.46 8.84 -10.89
C TYR A 225 0.54 9.53 -11.89
N ARG A 226 -0.61 8.92 -12.24
CA ARG A 226 -1.56 9.52 -13.20
C ARG A 226 -2.18 10.81 -12.68
N LEU A 227 -2.47 10.91 -11.38
CA LEU A 227 -3.06 12.12 -10.80
C LEU A 227 -2.05 13.26 -10.74
N VAL A 228 -0.79 12.97 -10.39
CA VAL A 228 0.30 13.95 -10.41
C VAL A 228 0.55 14.46 -11.83
N GLU A 229 0.61 13.57 -12.82
CA GLU A 229 0.79 13.95 -14.24
C GLU A 229 -0.38 14.80 -14.77
N ALA A 230 -1.62 14.41 -14.46
CA ALA A 230 -2.80 15.14 -14.91
C ALA A 230 -2.87 16.55 -14.31
N ASP A 231 -2.44 16.72 -13.06
CA ASP A 231 -2.36 18.02 -12.41
C ASP A 231 -1.24 18.88 -13.00
N ALA A 232 -0.05 18.30 -13.24
CA ALA A 232 1.06 18.99 -13.88
C ALA A 232 0.73 19.45 -15.31
N ALA A 233 -0.06 18.67 -16.07
CA ALA A 233 -0.52 19.04 -17.40
C ALA A 233 -1.51 20.21 -17.38
N ASN A 234 -2.40 20.26 -16.38
CA ASN A 234 -3.37 21.35 -16.21
C ASN A 234 -2.72 22.69 -15.78
N GLN A 235 -1.51 22.64 -15.20
CA GLN A 235 -0.78 23.83 -14.75
C GLN A 235 0.17 24.40 -15.81
N ARG A 236 0.34 23.72 -16.95
CA ARG A 236 1.14 24.24 -18.07
C ARG A 236 0.25 25.15 -18.94
N PRO A 237 0.61 26.44 -19.10
CA PRO A 237 -0.18 27.42 -19.85
C PRO A 237 -0.20 27.14 -21.35
#